data_AF-A0A376VRC6-F1
#
_entry.id   AF-A0A376VRC6-F1
#
_cell.length_a   1.000
_cell.length_b   1.000
_cell.length_c   1.000
_cell.angle_alpha   90.00
_cell.angle_beta   90.00
_cell.angle_gamma   90.00
#
_symmetry.space_group_name_H-M   'P 1'
#
loop_
_entity.id
_entity.type
_entity.pdbx_description
1 polymer ?
#
loop_
_entity_poly.entity_id
_entity_poly.type
_entity_poly.pdbx_seq_one_letter_code
_entity_poly.pdbx_strand_id
1 'polypeptide(L)'
;MPGFREALNKESPYRQFYIWRDGEPETPPNNWRSKFGGSAWRWHAESEQYYLHLFAPEQADLNWENPAVRAELKKVCEFWADRGVDGLRLDVVNLISKDPRFPEDLDGDGRRFYTDGPRAHEFLHEMNRDVFTPRGLMTVGEMSSTSLEHCQRYAALAGSELSMTFNFHHLKVDYPGGEKWTLAKPDFVALKTLFRHWQQGMHNVAWNALFWCNHDQPRIVSRFG
;
A
#
# COMPACT_ATOMS: atom_id res chain seq x y z
N MET A 1 -1.15 6.36 -17.67
CA MET A 1 -2.60 6.18 -17.92
C MET A 1 -3.19 7.43 -18.58
N PRO A 2 -4.30 7.35 -19.35
CA PRO A 2 -4.96 8.53 -19.92
C PRO A 2 -5.27 9.61 -18.87
N GLY A 3 -5.79 9.21 -17.70
CA GLY A 3 -6.08 10.13 -16.59
C GLY A 3 -4.86 10.91 -16.10
N PHE A 4 -3.67 10.29 -16.03
CA PHE A 4 -2.45 11.00 -15.63
C PHE A 4 -1.99 12.01 -16.68
N ARG A 5 -2.11 11.67 -17.97
CA ARG A 5 -1.75 12.60 -19.06
C ARG A 5 -2.61 13.87 -19.02
N GLU A 6 -3.91 13.69 -18.79
CA GLU A 6 -4.84 14.80 -18.56
C GLU A 6 -4.46 15.62 -17.32
N ALA A 7 -4.09 14.95 -16.23
CA ALA A 7 -3.69 15.58 -14.97
C ALA A 7 -2.40 16.42 -15.05
N LEU A 8 -1.60 16.31 -16.13
CA LEU A 8 -0.44 17.18 -16.35
C LEU A 8 -0.86 18.64 -16.56
N ASN A 9 -2.07 18.88 -17.07
CA ASN A 9 -2.68 20.21 -17.14
C ASN A 9 -3.35 20.57 -15.80
N LYS A 10 -2.99 21.72 -15.22
CA LYS A 10 -3.56 22.22 -13.95
C LYS A 10 -5.08 22.42 -14.00
N GLU A 11 -5.61 22.80 -15.17
CA GLU A 11 -7.04 23.06 -15.36
C GLU A 11 -7.85 21.78 -15.63
N SER A 12 -7.20 20.62 -15.78
CA SER A 12 -7.89 19.38 -16.05
C SER A 12 -8.69 18.92 -14.83
N PRO A 13 -9.93 18.42 -15.00
CA PRO A 13 -10.67 17.79 -13.90
C PRO A 13 -9.92 16.57 -13.31
N TYR A 14 -9.03 15.94 -14.10
CA TYR A 14 -8.20 14.83 -13.65
C TYR A 14 -7.02 15.28 -12.77
N ARG A 15 -6.72 16.58 -12.68
CA ARG A 15 -5.61 17.11 -11.85
C ARG A 15 -5.71 16.59 -10.41
N GLN A 16 -6.91 16.62 -9.85
CA GLN A 16 -7.20 16.22 -8.46
C GLN A 16 -7.24 14.69 -8.26
N PHE A 17 -7.04 13.88 -9.30
CA PHE A 17 -6.91 12.43 -9.15
C PHE A 17 -5.54 11.99 -8.64
N TYR A 18 -4.55 12.87 -8.71
CA TYR A 18 -3.19 12.61 -8.26
C TYR A 18 -2.78 13.61 -7.19
N ILE A 19 -1.69 13.30 -6.48
CA ILE A 19 -1.19 14.14 -5.40
C ILE A 19 -0.13 15.09 -5.96
N TRP A 20 -0.48 16.38 -6.06
CA TRP A 20 0.41 17.44 -6.52
C TRP A 20 0.77 18.39 -5.38
N ARG A 21 2.02 18.86 -5.34
CA ARG A 21 2.51 19.83 -4.35
C ARG A 21 3.48 20.82 -4.97
N ASP A 22 3.50 22.01 -4.41
CA ASP A 22 4.46 23.05 -4.76
C ASP A 22 5.86 22.69 -4.24
N GLY A 23 6.88 23.23 -4.90
CA GLY A 23 8.28 23.06 -4.58
C GLY A 23 9.15 23.76 -5.62
N GLU A 24 10.46 23.60 -5.51
CA GLU A 24 11.44 24.10 -6.48
C GLU A 24 12.13 22.90 -7.16
N PRO A 25 12.64 22.97 -8.40
CA PRO A 25 13.19 21.81 -9.13
C PRO A 25 14.16 20.90 -8.36
N GLU A 26 14.92 21.47 -7.43
CA GLU A 26 15.92 20.77 -6.60
C GLU A 26 15.49 20.57 -5.14
N THR A 27 14.31 21.09 -4.76
CA THR A 27 13.78 21.07 -3.40
C THR A 27 12.38 20.46 -3.41
N PRO A 28 12.27 19.13 -3.22
CA PRO A 28 10.98 18.46 -3.17
C PRO A 28 10.16 18.91 -1.96
N PRO A 29 8.82 18.67 -1.96
CA PRO A 29 7.92 19.10 -0.88
C PRO A 29 8.28 18.56 0.51
N ASN A 30 8.90 17.37 0.56
CA ASN A 30 9.50 16.78 1.75
C ASN A 30 10.56 15.73 1.35
N ASN A 31 11.19 15.12 2.35
CA ASN A 31 12.27 14.15 2.24
C ASN A 31 11.83 12.69 2.07
N TRP A 32 10.55 12.42 1.77
CA TRP A 32 10.07 11.06 1.58
C TRP A 32 10.80 10.39 0.42
N ARG A 33 11.13 9.09 0.61
CA ARG A 33 11.88 8.31 -0.38
C ARG A 33 10.99 7.31 -1.07
N SER A 34 11.19 7.14 -2.38
CA SER A 34 10.53 6.07 -3.13
C SER A 34 11.05 4.71 -2.67
N LYS A 35 10.16 3.71 -2.68
CA LYS A 35 10.52 2.30 -2.42
C LYS A 35 11.51 1.72 -3.44
N PHE A 36 11.65 2.36 -4.60
CA PHE A 36 12.63 2.00 -5.64
C PHE A 36 13.87 2.91 -5.63
N GLY A 37 14.02 3.75 -4.60
CA GLY A 37 15.15 4.65 -4.42
C GLY A 37 14.90 6.05 -5.00
N GLY A 38 15.68 7.01 -4.50
CA GLY A 38 15.48 8.43 -4.82
C GLY A 38 14.32 9.08 -4.05
N SER A 39 13.95 10.29 -4.46
CA SER A 39 12.80 11.02 -3.91
C SER A 39 11.49 10.33 -4.28
N ALA A 40 10.48 10.40 -3.40
CA ALA A 40 9.10 10.04 -3.72
C ALA A 40 8.37 11.11 -4.55
N TRP A 41 9.06 12.21 -4.91
CA TRP A 41 8.48 13.32 -5.65
C TRP A 41 9.20 13.51 -6.99
N ARG A 42 8.40 13.66 -8.05
CA ARG A 42 8.91 13.97 -9.38
C ARG A 42 8.47 15.34 -9.84
N TRP A 43 9.44 16.19 -10.16
CA TRP A 43 9.21 17.52 -10.72
C TRP A 43 8.59 17.41 -12.12
N HIS A 44 7.54 18.19 -12.36
CA HIS A 44 6.93 18.40 -13.67
C HIS A 44 7.03 19.88 -14.02
N ALA A 45 7.95 20.20 -14.93
CA ALA A 45 8.38 21.57 -15.23
C ALA A 45 7.24 22.44 -15.77
N GLU A 46 6.39 21.90 -16.64
CA GLU A 46 5.31 22.62 -17.28
C GLU A 46 4.24 23.07 -16.29
N SER A 47 4.04 22.31 -15.20
CA SER A 47 3.15 22.71 -14.12
C SER A 47 3.88 23.32 -12.92
N GLU A 48 5.20 23.41 -12.94
CA GLU A 48 6.02 23.88 -11.82
C GLU A 48 5.61 23.26 -10.47
N GLN A 49 5.33 21.95 -10.49
CA GLN A 49 4.87 21.22 -9.31
C GLN A 49 5.44 19.80 -9.32
N TYR A 50 5.52 19.23 -8.13
CA TYR A 50 5.83 17.82 -7.94
C TYR A 50 4.56 16.98 -7.91
N TYR A 51 4.64 15.76 -8.46
CA TYR A 51 3.66 14.70 -8.15
C TYR A 51 4.29 13.61 -7.28
N LEU A 52 3.48 13.01 -6.41
CA LEU A 52 3.91 11.90 -5.56
C LEU A 52 3.95 10.60 -6.35
N HIS A 53 5.01 9.82 -6.15
CA HIS A 53 5.14 8.43 -6.56
C HIS A 53 5.88 7.63 -5.46
N LEU A 54 5.17 6.76 -4.75
CA LEU A 54 5.79 5.91 -3.73
C LEU A 54 6.65 4.78 -4.31
N PHE A 55 6.49 4.52 -5.62
CA PHE A 55 7.19 3.50 -6.39
C PHE A 55 7.94 4.14 -7.57
N ALA A 56 7.88 3.56 -8.76
CA ALA A 56 8.53 4.12 -9.95
C ALA A 56 7.91 5.49 -10.32
N PRO A 57 8.67 6.41 -10.96
CA PRO A 57 8.13 7.69 -11.42
C PRO A 57 6.89 7.56 -12.31
N GLU A 58 6.77 6.47 -13.08
CA GLU A 58 5.62 6.21 -13.94
C GLU A 58 4.36 5.78 -13.16
N GLN A 59 4.50 5.48 -11.86
CA GLN A 59 3.44 5.04 -10.94
C GLN A 59 3.02 6.18 -10.03
N ALA A 60 2.45 7.24 -10.61
CA ALA A 60 1.91 8.37 -9.85
C ALA A 60 0.78 7.93 -8.91
N ASP A 61 0.87 8.34 -7.64
CA ASP A 61 -0.07 7.97 -6.60
C ASP A 61 -1.44 8.63 -6.81
N LEU A 62 -2.50 7.82 -6.74
CA LEU A 62 -3.87 8.31 -6.74
C LEU A 62 -4.20 9.01 -5.41
N ASN A 63 -4.94 10.10 -5.50
CA ASN A 63 -5.42 10.88 -4.36
C ASN A 63 -6.74 10.30 -3.81
N TRP A 64 -6.64 9.39 -2.85
CA TRP A 64 -7.81 8.76 -2.24
C TRP A 64 -8.69 9.70 -1.40
N GLU A 65 -8.18 10.87 -1.01
CA GLU A 65 -8.99 11.89 -0.34
C GLU A 65 -10.11 12.41 -1.26
N ASN A 66 -9.89 12.37 -2.58
CA ASN A 66 -10.86 12.78 -3.57
C ASN A 66 -11.95 11.69 -3.76
N PRO A 67 -13.22 11.96 -3.42
CA PRO A 67 -14.30 10.98 -3.56
C PRO A 67 -14.54 10.54 -5.01
N ALA A 68 -14.21 11.37 -6.00
CA ALA A 68 -14.33 10.99 -7.41
C ALA A 68 -13.30 9.90 -7.79
N VAL A 69 -12.09 9.91 -7.22
CA VAL A 69 -11.12 8.82 -7.40
C VAL A 69 -11.68 7.52 -6.85
N ARG A 70 -12.21 7.54 -5.61
CA ARG A 70 -12.79 6.35 -4.99
C ARG A 70 -13.99 5.84 -5.77
N ALA A 71 -14.83 6.73 -6.29
CA ALA A 71 -15.95 6.36 -7.15
C ALA A 71 -15.49 5.65 -8.44
N GLU A 72 -14.44 6.14 -9.11
CA GLU A 72 -13.88 5.46 -10.29
C GLU A 72 -13.26 4.11 -9.94
N LEU A 73 -12.55 4.00 -8.80
CA LEU A 73 -11.98 2.73 -8.34
C LEU A 73 -13.07 1.70 -8.05
N LYS A 74 -14.20 2.11 -7.46
CA LYS A 74 -15.36 1.23 -7.27
C LYS A 74 -15.83 0.70 -8.62
N LYS A 75 -16.09 1.56 -9.61
CA LYS A 75 -16.51 1.13 -10.96
C LYS A 75 -15.57 0.10 -11.58
N VAL A 76 -14.26 0.23 -11.38
CA VAL A 76 -13.28 -0.76 -11.86
C VAL A 76 -13.49 -2.11 -11.18
N CYS A 77 -13.64 -2.14 -9.85
CA CYS A 77 -13.90 -3.36 -9.11
C CYS A 77 -15.25 -4.00 -9.50
N GLU A 78 -16.31 -3.18 -9.64
CA GLU A 78 -17.65 -3.60 -10.07
C GLU A 78 -17.61 -4.21 -11.48
N PHE A 79 -16.94 -3.55 -12.42
CA PHE A 79 -16.80 -4.01 -13.80
C PHE A 79 -16.25 -5.45 -13.89
N TRP A 80 -15.25 -5.77 -13.08
CA TRP A 80 -14.63 -7.10 -13.05
C TRP A 80 -15.49 -8.12 -12.31
N ALA A 81 -16.08 -7.74 -11.17
CA ALA A 81 -17.00 -8.60 -10.42
C ALA A 81 -18.20 -9.01 -11.27
N ASP A 82 -18.81 -8.07 -12.01
CA ASP A 82 -19.96 -8.29 -12.88
C ASP A 82 -19.63 -9.20 -14.08
N ARG A 83 -18.34 -9.48 -14.32
CA ARG A 83 -17.84 -10.41 -15.34
C ARG A 83 -17.48 -11.79 -14.78
N GLY A 84 -17.75 -12.03 -13.50
CA GLY A 84 -17.50 -13.32 -12.84
C GLY A 84 -16.13 -13.46 -12.19
N VAL A 85 -15.46 -12.34 -11.85
CA VAL A 85 -14.28 -12.40 -10.97
C VAL A 85 -14.74 -12.58 -9.53
N ASP A 86 -14.29 -13.66 -8.87
CA ASP A 86 -14.72 -14.01 -7.49
C ASP A 86 -13.93 -13.32 -6.38
N GLY A 87 -12.83 -12.64 -6.71
CA GLY A 87 -12.00 -12.02 -5.69
C GLY A 87 -10.92 -11.08 -6.21
N LEU A 88 -10.43 -10.25 -5.31
CA LEU A 88 -9.44 -9.20 -5.60
C LEU A 88 -8.26 -9.29 -4.63
N ARG A 89 -7.05 -9.30 -5.18
CA ARG A 89 -5.82 -9.05 -4.42
C ARG A 89 -5.47 -7.58 -4.55
N LEU A 90 -5.57 -6.84 -3.45
CA LEU A 90 -5.34 -5.40 -3.44
C LEU A 90 -3.86 -5.11 -3.15
N ASP A 91 -3.16 -4.65 -4.18
CA ASP A 91 -1.74 -4.30 -4.15
C ASP A 91 -1.50 -3.12 -3.21
N VAL A 92 -0.53 -3.28 -2.30
CA VAL A 92 -0.04 -2.26 -1.34
C VAL A 92 -1.14 -1.37 -0.74
N VAL A 93 -2.29 -1.98 -0.44
CA VAL A 93 -3.55 -1.26 -0.18
C VAL A 93 -3.49 -0.43 1.09
N ASN A 94 -2.57 -0.76 2.00
CA ASN A 94 -2.39 0.01 3.21
C ASN A 94 -1.64 1.34 3.05
N LEU A 95 -1.25 1.69 1.83
CA LEU A 95 -0.55 2.96 1.53
C LEU A 95 -1.48 4.04 0.98
N ILE A 96 -2.78 3.77 0.86
CA ILE A 96 -3.74 4.61 0.14
C ILE A 96 -4.04 5.93 0.85
N SER A 97 -3.94 5.98 2.18
CA SER A 97 -4.17 7.19 2.97
C SER A 97 -2.84 7.81 3.37
N LYS A 98 -2.65 9.09 3.04
CA LYS A 98 -1.45 9.87 3.36
C LYS A 98 -1.78 10.85 4.48
N ASP A 99 -0.79 11.21 5.32
CA ASP A 99 -0.91 12.32 6.25
C ASP A 99 -1.13 13.61 5.45
N PRO A 100 -2.24 14.34 5.67
CA PRO A 100 -2.58 15.51 4.87
C PRO A 100 -1.59 16.67 5.04
N ARG A 101 -0.75 16.63 6.07
CA ARG A 101 0.28 17.65 6.33
C ARG A 101 1.57 17.43 5.54
N PHE A 102 1.79 16.20 5.02
CA PHE A 102 3.01 15.81 4.29
C PHE A 102 4.32 16.20 5.01
N PRO A 103 4.49 15.88 6.30
CA PRO A 103 5.66 16.32 7.08
C PRO A 103 6.96 15.65 6.60
N GLU A 104 8.09 16.28 6.91
CA GLU A 104 9.42 15.67 6.84
C GLU A 104 9.52 14.45 7.78
N ASP A 105 10.29 13.43 7.37
CA ASP A 105 10.63 12.28 8.19
C ASP A 105 12.11 12.31 8.58
N LEU A 106 12.42 12.77 9.80
CA LEU A 106 13.80 12.90 10.26
C LEU A 106 14.43 11.59 10.77
N ASP A 107 13.64 10.56 11.04
CA ASP A 107 14.13 9.27 11.56
C ASP A 107 13.83 8.09 10.61
N GLY A 108 13.38 8.37 9.39
CA GLY A 108 12.91 7.36 8.46
C GLY A 108 12.93 7.83 7.01
N ASP A 109 12.06 7.24 6.21
CA ASP A 109 11.95 7.47 4.76
C ASP A 109 10.58 8.00 4.33
N GLY A 110 9.75 8.42 5.29
CA GLY A 110 8.39 8.90 5.07
C GLY A 110 7.31 7.85 5.32
N ARG A 111 7.66 6.55 5.38
CA ARG A 111 6.66 5.46 5.41
C ARG A 111 5.65 5.55 6.55
N ARG A 112 6.03 6.10 7.70
CA ARG A 112 5.15 6.26 8.86
C ARG A 112 3.96 7.21 8.59
N PHE A 113 4.07 8.06 7.57
CA PHE A 113 3.06 9.05 7.22
C PHE A 113 2.08 8.60 6.14
N TYR A 114 2.29 7.42 5.55
CA TYR A 114 1.36 6.88 4.56
C TYR A 114 1.06 5.38 4.73
N THR A 115 1.86 4.66 5.52
CA THR A 115 1.59 3.27 5.87
C THR A 115 0.53 3.21 6.96
N ASP A 116 -0.56 2.48 6.69
CA ASP A 116 -1.70 2.40 7.60
C ASP A 116 -2.24 3.80 7.97
N GLY A 117 -2.25 4.70 6.98
CA GLY A 117 -2.56 6.11 7.17
C GLY A 117 -3.94 6.38 7.79
N PRO A 118 -4.18 7.63 8.22
CA PRO A 118 -5.27 7.98 9.14
C PRO A 118 -6.67 7.57 8.67
N ARG A 119 -6.89 7.50 7.35
CA ARG A 119 -8.17 7.15 6.73
C ARG A 119 -8.15 5.83 5.97
N ALA A 120 -7.08 5.03 6.08
CA ALA A 120 -6.95 3.77 5.33
C ALA A 120 -8.12 2.81 5.63
N HIS A 121 -8.42 2.60 6.91
CA HIS A 121 -9.55 1.80 7.35
C HIS A 121 -10.91 2.37 6.91
N GLU A 122 -11.08 3.70 6.99
CA GLU A 122 -12.31 4.37 6.53
C GLU A 122 -12.55 4.10 5.03
N PHE A 123 -11.52 4.25 4.21
CA PHE A 123 -11.61 3.99 2.78
C PHE A 123 -11.90 2.52 2.47
N LEU A 124 -11.32 1.57 3.20
CA LEU A 124 -11.59 0.16 2.98
C LEU A 124 -12.97 -0.28 3.47
N HIS A 125 -13.48 0.29 4.58
CA HIS A 125 -14.88 0.14 4.95
C HIS A 125 -15.81 0.66 3.85
N GLU A 126 -15.50 1.83 3.26
CA GLU A 126 -16.27 2.41 2.16
C GLU A 126 -16.29 1.47 0.94
N MET A 127 -15.12 0.96 0.52
CA MET A 127 -15.01 0.02 -0.60
C MET A 127 -15.73 -1.31 -0.33
N ASN A 128 -15.64 -1.83 0.89
CA ASN A 128 -16.31 -3.07 1.25
C ASN A 128 -17.83 -2.93 1.23
N ARG A 129 -18.36 -1.90 1.90
CA ARG A 129 -19.79 -1.60 1.96
C ARG A 129 -20.39 -1.45 0.56
N ASP A 130 -19.70 -0.71 -0.31
CA ASP A 130 -20.24 -0.35 -1.63
C ASP A 130 -19.98 -1.42 -2.69
N VAL A 131 -18.89 -2.18 -2.57
CA VAL A 131 -18.43 -3.10 -3.62
C VAL A 131 -18.22 -4.53 -3.14
N PHE A 132 -17.30 -4.78 -2.21
CA PHE A 132 -16.80 -6.14 -1.96
C PHE A 132 -17.88 -7.08 -1.38
N THR A 133 -18.55 -6.67 -0.30
CA THR A 133 -19.61 -7.49 0.31
C THR A 133 -20.82 -7.67 -0.61
N PRO A 134 -21.39 -6.61 -1.23
CA PRO A 134 -22.53 -6.76 -2.13
C PRO A 134 -22.30 -7.71 -3.31
N ARG A 135 -21.04 -7.89 -3.73
CA ARG A 135 -20.65 -8.74 -4.86
C ARG A 135 -20.04 -10.07 -4.43
N GLY A 136 -20.02 -10.36 -3.13
CA GLY A 136 -19.49 -11.62 -2.60
C GLY A 136 -18.01 -11.85 -2.88
N LEU A 137 -17.22 -10.77 -3.03
CA LEU A 137 -15.82 -10.87 -3.38
C LEU A 137 -14.96 -11.33 -2.20
N MET A 138 -14.14 -12.36 -2.42
CA MET A 138 -13.01 -12.64 -1.54
C MET A 138 -11.93 -11.58 -1.76
N THR A 139 -11.49 -10.91 -0.69
CA THR A 139 -10.48 -9.85 -0.79
C THR A 139 -9.25 -10.17 0.05
N VAL A 140 -8.08 -9.97 -0.53
CA VAL A 140 -6.81 -10.08 0.18
C VAL A 140 -5.97 -8.84 -0.03
N GLY A 141 -5.64 -8.15 1.06
CA GLY A 141 -4.79 -6.96 1.03
C GLY A 141 -3.32 -7.33 1.17
N GLU A 142 -2.47 -6.78 0.32
CA GLU A 142 -1.04 -6.83 0.48
C GLU A 142 -0.54 -5.68 1.36
N MET A 143 0.07 -6.01 2.51
CA MET A 143 0.54 -5.01 3.47
C MET A 143 2.07 -4.95 3.48
N SER A 144 2.63 -3.89 2.88
CA SER A 144 4.09 -3.81 2.65
C SER A 144 4.93 -3.70 3.94
N SER A 145 4.44 -2.93 4.90
CA SER A 145 4.84 -2.83 6.31
C SER A 145 3.54 -2.57 7.07
N THR A 146 3.35 -3.19 8.24
CA THR A 146 2.11 -2.99 9.01
C THR A 146 2.30 -3.47 10.45
N SER A 147 1.32 -3.25 11.32
CA SER A 147 1.28 -3.86 12.65
C SER A 147 0.25 -4.98 12.72
N LEU A 148 0.35 -5.82 13.76
CA LEU A 148 -0.65 -6.84 14.03
C LEU A 148 -2.04 -6.22 14.25
N GLU A 149 -2.11 -5.13 15.00
CA GLU A 149 -3.35 -4.41 15.33
C GLU A 149 -4.05 -3.90 14.07
N HIS A 150 -3.30 -3.37 13.11
CA HIS A 150 -3.86 -2.96 11.82
C HIS A 150 -4.39 -4.17 11.03
N CYS A 151 -3.63 -5.26 10.93
CA CYS A 151 -4.08 -6.48 10.27
C CYS A 151 -5.33 -7.11 10.94
N GLN A 152 -5.44 -7.04 12.27
CA GLN A 152 -6.64 -7.46 12.99
C GLN A 152 -7.87 -6.68 12.58
N ARG A 153 -7.73 -5.38 12.30
CA ARG A 153 -8.81 -4.51 11.80
C ARG A 153 -9.11 -4.78 10.33
N TYR A 154 -8.08 -4.78 9.48
CA TYR A 154 -8.23 -5.01 8.04
C TYR A 154 -8.91 -6.34 7.72
N ALA A 155 -8.55 -7.42 8.42
CA ALA A 155 -9.06 -8.76 8.16
C ALA A 155 -9.94 -9.29 9.29
N ALA A 156 -10.60 -8.41 10.04
CA ALA A 156 -11.47 -8.79 11.15
C ALA A 156 -12.51 -9.84 10.70
N LEU A 157 -12.74 -10.86 11.51
CA LEU A 157 -13.74 -11.90 11.22
C LEU A 157 -15.18 -11.37 11.09
N ALA A 158 -15.43 -10.17 11.60
CA ALA A 158 -16.68 -9.43 11.38
C ALA A 158 -16.89 -9.04 9.90
N GLY A 159 -15.86 -9.17 9.05
CA GLY A 159 -15.95 -8.93 7.60
C GLY A 159 -16.11 -7.45 7.24
N SER A 160 -15.53 -6.55 8.04
CA SER A 160 -15.80 -5.13 7.93
C SER A 160 -14.96 -4.39 6.89
N GLU A 161 -13.81 -4.94 6.49
CA GLU A 161 -12.90 -4.32 5.49
C GLU A 161 -12.48 -5.32 4.41
N LEU A 162 -11.55 -6.24 4.72
CA LEU A 162 -11.03 -7.26 3.80
C LEU A 162 -11.25 -8.67 4.36
N SER A 163 -11.19 -9.69 3.51
CA SER A 163 -11.31 -11.09 3.96
C SER A 163 -10.03 -11.58 4.66
N MET A 164 -8.85 -11.17 4.19
CA MET A 164 -7.56 -11.54 4.77
C MET A 164 -6.43 -10.57 4.38
N THR A 165 -5.27 -10.70 5.03
CA THR A 165 -4.09 -9.88 4.71
C THR A 165 -2.81 -10.71 4.53
N PHE A 166 -1.95 -10.27 3.61
CA PHE A 166 -0.53 -10.65 3.58
C PHE A 166 0.28 -9.65 4.40
N ASN A 167 1.14 -10.15 5.28
CA ASN A 167 2.22 -9.37 5.86
C ASN A 167 3.58 -9.97 5.44
N PHE A 168 4.63 -9.15 5.43
CA PHE A 168 5.94 -9.55 4.91
C PHE A 168 7.01 -9.73 5.99
N HIS A 169 6.66 -9.69 7.28
CA HIS A 169 7.67 -9.66 8.35
C HIS A 169 8.54 -10.92 8.36
N HIS A 170 7.96 -12.10 8.13
CA HIS A 170 8.70 -13.36 8.06
C HIS A 170 9.68 -13.43 6.88
N LEU A 171 9.49 -12.59 5.85
CA LEU A 171 10.38 -12.48 4.68
C LEU A 171 11.41 -11.36 4.83
N LYS A 172 11.62 -10.83 6.04
CA LYS A 172 12.62 -9.80 6.35
C LYS A 172 13.61 -10.26 7.44
N VAL A 173 13.55 -11.53 7.86
CA VAL A 173 14.40 -12.10 8.94
C VAL A 173 15.87 -12.27 8.54
N ASP A 174 16.19 -12.03 7.28
CA ASP A 174 17.53 -12.04 6.68
C ASP A 174 17.96 -10.64 6.19
N TYR A 175 17.27 -9.56 6.61
CA TYR A 175 17.62 -8.18 6.25
C TYR A 175 18.31 -7.50 7.44
N PRO A 176 19.65 -7.53 7.52
CA PRO A 176 20.37 -6.94 8.65
C PRO A 176 20.14 -5.42 8.68
N GLY A 177 19.71 -4.89 9.82
CA GLY A 177 19.33 -3.47 9.95
C GLY A 177 18.14 -3.05 9.07
N GLY A 178 17.39 -3.99 8.52
CA GLY A 178 16.31 -3.71 7.56
C GLY A 178 16.77 -3.51 6.11
N GLU A 179 18.07 -3.68 5.83
CA GLU A 179 18.67 -3.47 4.51
C GLU A 179 18.46 -4.68 3.59
N LYS A 180 17.48 -4.59 2.68
CA LYS A 180 17.10 -5.66 1.73
C LYS A 180 18.26 -6.14 0.84
N TRP A 181 19.18 -5.25 0.48
CA TRP A 181 20.27 -5.54 -0.47
C TRP A 181 21.54 -6.07 0.19
N THR A 182 21.52 -6.26 1.50
CA THR A 182 22.66 -6.80 2.27
C THR A 182 22.49 -8.31 2.46
N LEU A 183 23.49 -9.09 2.07
CA LEU A 183 23.49 -10.54 2.27
C LEU A 183 23.65 -10.88 3.75
N ALA A 184 22.72 -11.67 4.30
CA ALA A 184 22.82 -12.25 5.64
C ALA A 184 22.15 -13.63 5.70
N LYS A 185 22.48 -14.41 6.74
CA LYS A 185 21.76 -15.64 7.05
C LYS A 185 20.41 -15.29 7.71
N PRO A 186 19.34 -16.05 7.46
CA PRO A 186 18.07 -15.84 8.13
C PRO A 186 18.16 -16.11 9.63
N ASP A 187 17.54 -15.24 10.42
CA ASP A 187 17.30 -15.49 11.85
C ASP A 187 16.07 -16.40 12.03
N PHE A 188 16.32 -17.69 12.20
CA PHE A 188 15.27 -18.69 12.42
C PHE A 188 14.55 -18.56 13.77
N VAL A 189 15.16 -17.93 14.78
CA VAL A 189 14.49 -17.67 16.05
C VAL A 189 13.51 -16.53 15.89
N ALA A 190 13.92 -15.45 15.23
CA ALA A 190 13.02 -14.35 14.85
C ALA A 190 11.88 -14.85 13.96
N LEU A 191 12.16 -15.72 12.99
CA LEU A 191 11.15 -16.32 12.11
C LEU A 191 10.06 -17.06 12.89
N LYS A 192 10.44 -17.99 13.78
CA LYS A 192 9.48 -18.72 14.62
C LYS A 192 8.70 -17.79 15.54
N THR A 193 9.38 -16.77 16.08
CA THR A 193 8.74 -15.77 16.95
C THR A 193 7.68 -14.97 16.20
N LEU A 194 7.97 -14.55 14.96
CA LEU A 194 7.03 -13.86 14.09
C LEU A 194 5.84 -14.75 13.74
N PHE A 195 6.05 -16.00 13.33
CA PHE A 195 4.94 -16.93 13.07
C PHE A 195 4.05 -17.09 14.30
N ARG A 196 4.63 -17.29 15.48
CA ARG A 196 3.87 -17.38 16.73
C ARG A 196 3.07 -16.11 16.99
N HIS A 197 3.69 -14.94 16.87
CA HIS A 197 3.06 -13.65 17.09
C HIS A 197 1.85 -13.44 16.17
N TRP A 198 2.02 -13.66 14.87
CA TRP A 198 0.96 -13.49 13.87
C TRP A 198 -0.14 -14.55 13.97
N GLN A 199 0.20 -15.80 14.25
CA GLN A 199 -0.81 -16.85 14.45
C GLN A 199 -1.64 -16.60 15.71
N GLN A 200 -0.99 -16.35 16.85
CA GLN A 200 -1.70 -16.12 18.12
C GLN A 200 -2.48 -14.81 18.11
N GLY A 201 -1.90 -13.75 17.55
CA GLY A 201 -2.53 -12.44 17.49
C GLY A 201 -3.77 -12.40 16.61
N MET A 202 -3.78 -13.12 15.49
CA MET A 202 -4.91 -13.12 14.58
C MET A 202 -5.97 -14.17 14.94
N HIS A 203 -5.62 -15.21 15.70
CA HIS A 203 -6.53 -16.31 16.05
C HIS A 203 -7.83 -15.80 16.70
N ASN A 204 -8.99 -16.25 16.18
CA ASN A 204 -10.33 -15.82 16.58
C ASN A 204 -10.62 -14.32 16.47
N VAL A 205 -9.75 -13.55 15.82
CA VAL A 205 -9.91 -12.10 15.62
C VAL A 205 -9.96 -11.75 14.14
N ALA A 206 -9.05 -12.32 13.34
CA ALA A 206 -8.86 -11.99 11.93
C ALA A 206 -8.22 -13.15 11.13
N TRP A 207 -8.14 -13.01 9.81
CA TRP A 207 -7.58 -14.05 8.94
C TRP A 207 -6.21 -13.71 8.35
N ASN A 208 -5.26 -14.63 8.48
CA ASN A 208 -3.94 -14.56 7.85
C ASN A 208 -3.97 -15.20 6.45
N ALA A 209 -3.32 -14.58 5.47
CA ALA A 209 -2.93 -15.26 4.24
C ALA A 209 -1.51 -15.84 4.39
N LEU A 210 -1.38 -17.18 4.38
CA LEU A 210 -0.10 -17.86 4.55
C LEU A 210 0.65 -17.99 3.23
N PHE A 211 1.91 -17.58 3.18
CA PHE A 211 2.74 -17.70 1.98
C PHE A 211 4.24 -17.67 2.31
N TRP A 212 5.05 -18.18 1.38
CA TRP A 212 6.51 -18.06 1.38
C TRP A 212 7.08 -17.39 0.14
N CYS A 213 6.36 -17.47 -0.97
CA CYS A 213 6.84 -17.02 -2.28
C CYS A 213 5.76 -16.19 -2.97
N ASN A 214 6.21 -15.20 -3.71
CA ASN A 214 5.45 -14.49 -4.73
C ASN A 214 6.45 -14.02 -5.81
N HIS A 215 6.04 -13.15 -6.72
CA HIS A 215 6.90 -12.68 -7.81
C HIS A 215 7.99 -11.67 -7.36
N ASP A 216 7.89 -11.10 -6.16
CA ASP A 216 8.87 -10.14 -5.60
C ASP A 216 9.89 -10.79 -4.66
N GLN A 217 9.74 -12.07 -4.37
CA GLN A 217 10.50 -12.77 -3.34
C GLN A 217 11.32 -13.91 -3.93
N PRO A 218 12.56 -14.14 -3.44
CA PRO A 218 13.34 -15.30 -3.85
C PRO A 218 12.60 -16.61 -3.59
N ARG A 219 12.87 -17.65 -4.40
CA ARG A 219 12.34 -18.99 -4.17
C ARG A 219 12.79 -19.50 -2.80
N ILE A 220 11.83 -19.93 -1.97
CA ILE A 220 12.08 -20.21 -0.55
C ILE A 220 13.13 -21.29 -0.30
N VAL A 221 13.17 -22.34 -1.13
CA VAL A 221 14.16 -23.43 -1.00
C VAL A 221 15.60 -22.95 -1.17
N SER A 222 15.82 -21.92 -1.99
CA SER A 222 17.15 -21.31 -2.15
C SER A 222 17.47 -20.29 -1.06
N ARG A 223 16.43 -19.73 -0.42
CA ARG A 223 16.57 -18.66 0.56
C ARG A 223 16.74 -19.20 1.99
N PHE A 224 15.87 -20.13 2.40
CA PHE A 224 15.77 -20.66 3.77
C PHE A 224 15.95 -22.20 3.84
N GLY A 225 16.25 -22.87 2.72
CA GLY A 225 16.46 -24.32 2.65
C GLY A 225 17.91 -24.76 2.80
#